data_AF-A0A1E7FFB0-F1
#
_entry.id   AF-A0A1E7FFB0-F1
#
_cell.length_a   1.000
_cell.length_b   1.000
_cell.length_c   1.000
_cell.angle_alpha   90.00
_cell.angle_beta   90.00
_cell.angle_gamma   90.00
#
_symmetry.space_group_name_H-M   'P 1'
#
loop_
_entity.id
_entity.type
_entity.pdbx_description
1 polymer ?
#
loop_
_entity_poly.entity_id
_entity_poly.type
_entity_poly.pdbx_seq_one_letter_code
_entity_poly.pdbx_strand_id
1 'polypeptide(L)'
;MAILIDSEFAAAPKDVGAEASMMPDKISDIMALIGTTIVWLGELNNEQHYVINTILSLMACTTVTIYISQKFNHGKFDPVHIANSTLAGGVAIGSAARLNIGLGYAVVTGVLAGTAIIYWLQSKFDIFDTCGVGNLHGYPSLVGALLSVASIALDSEADFLRDSMGSQMLRQLGGILSTFVINIVPGYGTGLFISAFKGGATLTFKDSVWWHLDY
;
A
#
# COMPACT_ATOMS: atom_id res chain seq x y z
N MET A 1 -2.03 -26.95 -13.97
CA MET A 1 -2.62 -27.53 -12.74
C MET A 1 -3.24 -26.37 -11.97
N ALA A 2 -4.52 -26.10 -12.24
CA ALA A 2 -5.29 -25.07 -11.54
C ALA A 2 -5.59 -25.61 -10.15
N ILE A 3 -5.02 -24.99 -9.13
CA ILE A 3 -5.34 -25.30 -7.73
C ILE A 3 -6.70 -24.66 -7.47
N LEU A 4 -7.72 -25.50 -7.35
CA LEU A 4 -9.05 -25.14 -6.89
C LEU A 4 -8.94 -24.68 -5.43
N ILE A 5 -8.72 -23.38 -5.26
CA ILE A 5 -9.02 -22.67 -4.02
C ILE A 5 -10.55 -22.67 -3.93
N ASP A 6 -11.12 -23.14 -2.82
CA ASP A 6 -12.54 -22.94 -2.55
C ASP A 6 -12.83 -21.44 -2.67
N SER A 7 -13.59 -21.08 -3.71
CA SER A 7 -13.93 -19.71 -4.12
C SER A 7 -14.77 -18.91 -3.10
N GLU A 8 -14.88 -19.41 -1.88
CA GLU A 8 -15.52 -18.76 -0.74
C GLU A 8 -14.51 -18.06 0.18
N PHE A 9 -13.22 -18.41 0.11
CA PHE A 9 -12.22 -17.88 1.04
C PHE A 9 -11.52 -16.60 0.55
N ALA A 10 -11.47 -16.40 -0.77
CA ALA A 10 -10.83 -15.24 -1.40
C ALA A 10 -11.84 -14.25 -1.99
N ALA A 11 -13.06 -14.71 -2.29
CA ALA A 11 -14.02 -13.91 -3.01
C ALA A 11 -14.55 -12.73 -2.20
N ALA A 12 -14.75 -11.62 -2.90
CA ALA A 12 -15.53 -10.49 -2.41
C ALA A 12 -16.87 -10.96 -1.81
N PRO A 13 -17.44 -10.24 -0.82
CA PRO A 13 -18.75 -10.56 -0.29
C PRO A 13 -19.74 -10.70 -1.45
N LYS A 14 -20.18 -11.94 -1.71
CA LYS A 14 -21.16 -12.26 -2.75
C LYS A 14 -22.59 -12.04 -2.24
N ASP A 15 -22.75 -11.73 -0.95
CA ASP A 15 -24.01 -11.37 -0.34
C ASP A 15 -24.21 -9.84 -0.36
N VAL A 16 -25.33 -9.43 -0.97
CA VAL A 16 -25.74 -8.02 -1.13
C VAL A 16 -25.80 -7.26 0.21
N GLY A 17 -26.00 -7.97 1.32
CA GLY A 17 -26.04 -7.41 2.67
C GLY A 17 -24.67 -6.98 3.21
N ALA A 18 -23.60 -7.74 2.95
CA ALA A 18 -22.25 -7.36 3.35
C ALA A 18 -21.70 -6.23 2.47
N GLU A 19 -21.99 -6.25 1.16
CA GLU A 19 -21.59 -5.18 0.23
C GLU A 19 -22.20 -3.83 0.63
N ALA A 20 -23.50 -3.79 0.96
CA ALA A 20 -24.16 -2.58 1.42
C ALA A 20 -23.62 -2.07 2.77
N SER A 21 -23.24 -2.96 3.69
CA SER A 21 -22.63 -2.57 4.97
C SER A 21 -21.19 -2.08 4.86
N MET A 22 -20.53 -2.31 3.73
CA MET A 22 -19.15 -1.88 3.51
C MET A 22 -19.06 -0.46 2.94
N MET A 23 -20.15 0.07 2.38
CA MET A 23 -20.15 1.38 1.74
C MET A 23 -19.91 2.50 2.76
N PRO A 24 -18.93 3.39 2.52
CA PRO A 24 -18.68 4.50 3.42
C PRO A 24 -19.81 5.53 3.35
N ASP A 25 -20.01 6.22 4.47
CA ASP A 25 -20.79 7.45 4.55
C ASP A 25 -19.89 8.67 4.76
N LYS A 26 -20.49 9.86 4.70
CA LYS A 26 -19.79 11.13 4.88
C LYS A 26 -18.99 11.22 6.18
N ILE A 27 -19.51 10.69 7.30
CA ILE A 27 -18.85 10.78 8.61
C ILE A 27 -17.64 9.86 8.61
N SER A 28 -17.80 8.63 8.14
CA SER A 28 -16.71 7.66 8.03
C SER A 28 -15.58 8.14 7.10
N ASP A 29 -15.91 8.77 5.96
CA ASP A 29 -14.95 9.35 5.04
C ASP A 29 -14.16 10.50 5.68
N ILE A 30 -14.83 11.39 6.41
CA ILE A 30 -14.16 12.50 7.11
C ILE A 30 -13.20 11.94 8.16
N MET A 31 -13.60 10.93 8.94
CA MET A 31 -12.74 10.30 9.93
C MET A 31 -11.54 9.60 9.29
N ALA A 32 -11.73 8.92 8.15
CA ALA A 32 -10.65 8.32 7.39
C ALA A 32 -9.65 9.37 6.87
N LEU A 33 -10.14 10.52 6.39
CA LEU A 33 -9.30 11.64 5.93
C LEU A 33 -8.54 12.34 7.07
N ILE A 34 -9.12 12.41 8.27
CA ILE A 34 -8.40 12.86 9.47
C ILE A 34 -7.26 11.90 9.78
N GLY A 35 -7.51 10.59 9.80
CA GLY A 35 -6.48 9.58 9.97
C GLY A 35 -5.38 9.68 8.91
N THR A 36 -5.77 9.88 7.65
CA THR A 36 -4.85 10.10 6.52
C THR A 36 -3.96 11.30 6.78
N THR A 37 -4.51 12.43 7.23
CA THR A 37 -3.74 13.64 7.50
C THR A 37 -2.71 13.41 8.60
N ILE A 38 -3.08 12.69 9.67
CA ILE A 38 -2.16 12.34 10.76
C ILE A 38 -1.01 11.48 10.24
N VAL A 39 -1.28 10.46 9.42
CA VAL A 39 -0.24 9.60 8.83
C VAL A 39 0.62 10.37 7.83
N TRP A 40 0.02 11.24 7.02
CA TRP A 40 0.72 12.03 6.00
C TRP A 40 1.73 13.00 6.61
N LEU A 41 1.40 13.61 7.76
CA LEU A 41 2.33 14.48 8.49
C LEU A 41 3.56 13.71 8.99
N GLY A 42 3.40 12.40 9.25
CA GLY A 42 4.47 11.50 9.67
C GLY A 42 5.14 11.91 10.98
N GLU A 43 6.14 11.12 11.38
CA GLU A 43 7.04 11.52 12.46
C GLU A 43 8.14 12.42 11.90
N LEU A 44 8.25 13.65 12.42
CA LEU A 44 9.35 14.54 12.08
C LEU A 44 10.64 14.02 12.70
N ASN A 45 11.55 13.54 11.86
CA ASN A 45 12.89 13.14 12.26
C ASN A 45 13.85 14.33 12.17
N ASN A 46 14.92 14.34 12.98
CA ASN A 46 15.98 15.35 12.89
C ASN A 46 16.93 15.11 11.68
N GLU A 47 16.78 14.00 10.96
CA GLU A 47 17.53 13.70 9.75
C GLU A 47 16.97 14.43 8.52
N GLN A 48 17.76 15.35 7.97
CA GLN A 48 17.35 16.22 6.86
C GLN A 48 16.95 15.44 5.60
N HIS A 49 17.74 14.44 5.19
CA HIS A 49 17.40 13.61 4.02
C HIS A 49 16.08 12.87 4.22
N TYR A 50 15.86 12.29 5.41
CA TYR A 50 14.63 11.61 5.74
C TYR A 50 13.41 12.51 5.56
N VAL A 51 13.45 13.72 6.15
CA VAL A 51 12.34 14.67 6.07
C VAL A 51 12.12 15.15 4.64
N ILE A 52 13.18 15.59 3.94
CA ILE A 52 13.07 16.17 2.61
C ILE A 52 12.60 15.13 1.58
N ASN A 53 13.22 13.95 1.55
CA ASN A 53 12.85 12.91 0.59
C ASN A 53 11.43 12.41 0.84
N THR A 54 11.03 12.23 2.10
CA THR A 54 9.69 11.78 2.46
C THR A 54 8.63 12.81 2.06
N ILE A 55 8.81 14.08 2.40
CA ILE A 55 7.87 15.15 2.06
C ILE A 55 7.76 15.31 0.54
N LEU A 56 8.89 15.34 -0.19
CA LEU A 56 8.86 15.49 -1.65
C LEU A 56 8.15 14.32 -2.34
N SER A 57 8.41 13.09 -1.90
CA SER A 57 7.73 11.91 -2.42
C SER A 57 6.23 11.94 -2.10
N LEU A 58 5.85 12.29 -0.87
CA LEU A 58 4.44 12.44 -0.48
C LEU A 58 3.74 13.54 -1.28
N MET A 59 4.35 14.71 -1.47
CA MET A 59 3.76 15.81 -2.26
C MET A 59 3.54 15.42 -3.72
N ALA A 60 4.53 14.76 -4.34
CA ALA A 60 4.43 14.26 -5.71
C ALA A 60 3.32 13.20 -5.82
N CYS A 61 3.28 12.24 -4.89
CA CYS A 61 2.26 11.20 -4.84
C CYS A 61 0.85 11.77 -4.64
N THR A 62 0.67 12.71 -3.71
CA THR A 62 -0.60 13.38 -3.46
C THR A 62 -1.10 14.09 -4.72
N THR A 63 -0.24 14.84 -5.39
CA THR A 63 -0.60 15.58 -6.61
C THR A 63 -1.07 14.64 -7.72
N VAL A 64 -0.31 13.57 -7.96
CA VAL A 64 -0.65 12.57 -8.98
C VAL A 64 -1.92 11.80 -8.62
N THR A 65 -2.07 11.39 -7.36
CA THR A 65 -3.26 10.69 -6.86
C THR A 65 -4.53 11.52 -7.07
N ILE A 66 -4.49 12.81 -6.70
CA ILE A 66 -5.63 13.73 -6.86
C ILE A 66 -6.01 13.86 -8.34
N TYR A 67 -5.02 14.05 -9.22
CA TYR A 67 -5.24 14.16 -10.66
C TYR A 67 -5.82 12.86 -11.25
N ILE A 68 -5.26 11.71 -10.91
CA ILE A 68 -5.70 10.40 -11.38
C ILE A 68 -7.11 10.09 -10.88
N SER A 69 -7.38 10.31 -9.59
CA SER A 69 -8.72 10.12 -9.01
C SER A 69 -9.77 10.93 -9.75
N GLN A 70 -9.52 12.22 -10.02
CA GLN A 70 -10.39 13.05 -10.86
C GLN A 70 -10.61 12.48 -12.25
N LYS A 71 -9.52 12.12 -12.92
CA LYS A 71 -9.54 11.68 -14.32
C LYS A 71 -10.34 10.39 -14.49
N PHE A 72 -10.20 9.44 -13.56
CA PHE A 72 -10.89 8.15 -13.64
C PHE A 72 -12.30 8.15 -13.04
N ASN A 73 -12.65 9.16 -12.23
CA ASN A 73 -13.98 9.32 -11.63
C ASN A 73 -14.78 10.46 -12.26
N HIS A 74 -14.70 10.62 -13.58
CA HIS A 74 -15.51 11.57 -14.36
C HIS A 74 -15.49 13.01 -13.85
N GLY A 75 -14.31 13.50 -13.42
CA GLY A 75 -14.15 14.84 -12.88
C GLY A 75 -14.61 15.00 -11.43
N LYS A 76 -14.77 13.91 -10.68
CA LYS A 76 -15.02 13.91 -9.23
C LYS A 76 -13.85 13.31 -8.47
N PHE A 77 -13.66 13.75 -7.23
CA PHE A 77 -12.69 13.13 -6.34
C PHE A 77 -13.35 11.96 -5.61
N ASP A 78 -12.63 10.85 -5.51
CA ASP A 78 -13.02 9.72 -4.66
C ASP A 78 -12.26 9.81 -3.32
N PRO A 79 -12.98 9.94 -2.18
CA PRO A 79 -12.39 9.99 -0.85
C PRO A 79 -11.51 8.78 -0.52
N VAL A 80 -11.85 7.57 -0.99
CA VAL A 80 -11.08 6.34 -0.74
C VAL A 80 -9.72 6.41 -1.42
N HIS A 81 -9.66 6.95 -2.65
CA HIS A 81 -8.38 7.14 -3.34
C HIS A 81 -7.53 8.19 -2.64
N ILE A 82 -8.14 9.27 -2.16
CA ILE A 82 -7.41 10.34 -1.46
C ILE A 82 -6.91 9.83 -0.10
N ALA A 83 -7.75 9.16 0.68
CA ALA A 83 -7.39 8.66 2.00
C ALA A 83 -6.25 7.64 1.94
N ASN A 84 -6.27 6.75 0.96
CA ASN A 84 -5.26 5.71 0.85
C ASN A 84 -4.07 6.12 -0.02
N SER A 85 -4.30 6.44 -1.30
CA SER A 85 -3.22 6.50 -2.29
C SER A 85 -2.29 7.72 -2.12
N THR A 86 -2.72 8.77 -1.42
CA THR A 86 -1.84 9.92 -1.13
C THR A 86 -0.68 9.57 -0.20
N LEU A 87 -0.80 8.48 0.58
CA LEU A 87 0.23 7.97 1.49
C LEU A 87 1.25 7.06 0.80
N ALA A 88 0.96 6.57 -0.41
CA ALA A 88 1.78 5.60 -1.13
C ALA A 88 3.21 6.11 -1.42
N GLY A 89 3.39 7.42 -1.58
CA GLY A 89 4.72 8.03 -1.77
C GLY A 89 5.63 7.85 -0.56
N GLY A 90 5.08 7.89 0.66
CA GLY A 90 5.81 7.63 1.90
C GLY A 90 6.22 6.16 2.03
N VAL A 91 5.34 5.24 1.62
CA VAL A 91 5.64 3.81 1.55
C VAL A 91 6.77 3.53 0.54
N ALA A 92 6.66 4.07 -0.68
CA ALA A 92 7.61 3.80 -1.75
C ALA A 92 9.01 4.37 -1.46
N ILE A 93 9.11 5.55 -0.85
CA ILE A 93 10.42 6.16 -0.53
C ILE A 93 11.08 5.54 0.71
N GLY A 94 10.35 4.75 1.51
CA GLY A 94 10.75 4.35 2.86
C GLY A 94 12.16 3.78 2.98
N SER A 95 12.57 2.86 2.08
CA SER A 95 13.91 2.26 2.11
C SER A 95 15.04 3.24 1.75
N ALA A 96 14.71 4.31 1.03
CA ALA A 96 15.66 5.28 0.51
C ALA A 96 15.56 6.64 1.22
N ALA A 97 14.58 6.85 2.11
CA ALA A 97 14.29 8.15 2.71
C ALA A 97 15.53 8.81 3.34
N ARG A 98 16.40 8.03 3.99
CA ARG A 98 17.60 8.53 4.68
C ARG A 98 18.81 8.74 3.76
N LEU A 99 18.73 8.29 2.51
CA LEU A 99 19.85 8.26 1.60
C LEU A 99 20.02 9.60 0.88
N ASN A 100 21.26 9.91 0.51
CA ASN A 100 21.59 11.07 -0.32
C ASN A 100 21.35 10.75 -1.81
N ILE A 101 20.09 10.57 -2.19
CA ILE A 101 19.64 10.09 -3.52
C ILE A 101 19.18 11.20 -4.46
N GLY A 102 19.30 12.46 -4.02
CA GLY A 102 18.84 13.63 -4.76
C GLY A 102 17.32 13.83 -4.76
N LEU A 103 16.91 15.09 -4.88
CA LEU A 103 15.50 15.50 -4.81
C LEU A 103 14.65 14.91 -5.95
N GLY A 104 15.27 14.74 -7.14
CA GLY A 104 14.60 14.18 -8.31
C GLY A 104 14.15 12.74 -8.09
N TYR A 105 14.96 11.92 -7.40
CA TYR A 105 14.59 10.54 -7.08
C TYR A 105 13.35 10.49 -6.17
N ALA A 106 13.30 11.34 -5.14
CA ALA A 106 12.15 11.42 -4.24
C ALA A 106 10.86 11.78 -4.98
N VAL A 107 10.92 12.79 -5.87
CA VAL A 107 9.77 13.19 -6.70
C VAL A 107 9.34 12.08 -7.65
N VAL A 108 10.27 11.45 -8.37
CA VAL A 108 9.97 10.34 -9.30
C VAL A 108 9.34 9.17 -8.56
N THR A 109 9.86 8.82 -7.38
CA THR A 109 9.31 7.77 -6.52
C THR A 109 7.85 8.06 -6.16
N GLY A 110 7.56 9.29 -5.72
CA GLY A 110 6.21 9.73 -5.40
C GLY A 110 5.27 9.72 -6.60
N VAL A 111 5.73 10.18 -7.78
CA VAL A 111 4.93 10.12 -9.02
C VAL A 111 4.58 8.67 -9.35
N LEU A 112 5.57 7.78 -9.38
CA LEU A 112 5.35 6.37 -9.72
C LEU A 112 4.41 5.70 -8.72
N ALA A 113 4.58 5.96 -7.43
CA ALA A 113 3.68 5.47 -6.38
C ALA A 113 2.24 5.97 -6.55
N GLY A 114 2.06 7.27 -6.85
CA GLY A 114 0.74 7.86 -7.09
C GLY A 114 0.07 7.37 -8.38
N THR A 115 0.85 6.90 -9.37
CA THR A 115 0.32 6.23 -10.57
C THR A 115 -0.02 4.76 -10.34
N ALA A 116 0.54 4.12 -9.31
CA ALA A 116 0.43 2.68 -9.06
C ALA A 116 -0.93 2.27 -8.43
N ILE A 117 -2.02 2.93 -8.83
CA ILE A 117 -3.38 2.57 -8.41
C ILE A 117 -3.90 1.49 -9.36
N ILE A 118 -3.68 0.23 -9.02
CA ILE A 118 -4.05 -0.91 -9.85
C ILE A 118 -5.34 -1.56 -9.29
N TYR A 119 -6.50 -1.11 -9.75
CA TYR A 119 -7.79 -1.83 -9.58
C TYR A 119 -7.79 -3.23 -10.24
N TRP A 120 -6.75 -3.53 -11.01
CA TRP A 120 -6.70 -4.69 -11.89
C TRP A 120 -6.42 -6.01 -11.19
N LEU A 121 -5.76 -6.00 -10.02
CA LEU A 121 -5.38 -7.24 -9.34
C LEU A 121 -6.54 -7.85 -8.55
N GLN A 122 -7.34 -7.02 -7.86
CA GLN A 122 -8.53 -7.49 -7.13
C GLN A 122 -9.52 -8.16 -8.10
N SER A 123 -9.78 -7.54 -9.24
CA SER A 123 -10.70 -8.06 -10.26
C SER A 123 -10.20 -9.30 -10.99
N LYS A 124 -8.88 -9.51 -11.08
CA LYS A 124 -8.29 -10.64 -11.81
C LYS A 124 -8.04 -11.87 -10.95
N PHE A 125 -7.65 -11.69 -9.68
CA PHE A 125 -7.29 -12.79 -8.79
C PHE A 125 -8.37 -13.10 -7.76
N ASP A 126 -9.51 -12.41 -7.79
CA ASP A 126 -10.61 -12.53 -6.83
C ASP A 126 -10.05 -12.48 -5.39
N ILE A 127 -9.20 -11.48 -5.13
CA ILE A 127 -8.63 -11.21 -3.81
C ILE A 127 -9.42 -10.05 -3.22
N PHE A 128 -10.17 -10.34 -2.17
CA PHE A 128 -10.85 -9.33 -1.40
C PHE A 128 -9.90 -8.58 -0.46
N ASP A 129 -9.87 -7.26 -0.57
CA ASP A 129 -9.01 -6.38 0.22
C ASP A 129 -9.82 -5.16 0.66
N THR A 130 -10.32 -5.21 1.91
CA THR A 130 -11.25 -4.26 2.52
C THR A 130 -10.74 -2.81 2.47
N CYS A 131 -9.46 -2.61 2.77
CA CYS A 131 -8.87 -1.27 2.88
C CYS A 131 -8.05 -0.89 1.64
N GLY A 132 -7.88 -1.79 0.68
CA GLY A 132 -6.95 -1.60 -0.43
C GLY A 132 -5.50 -1.57 0.04
N VAL A 133 -5.12 -2.36 1.06
CA VAL A 133 -3.73 -2.42 1.56
C VAL A 133 -2.74 -2.85 0.47
N GLY A 134 -3.16 -3.62 -0.53
CA GLY A 134 -2.34 -3.91 -1.70
C GLY A 134 -1.98 -2.64 -2.49
N ASN A 135 -2.94 -1.72 -2.65
CA ASN A 135 -2.79 -0.46 -3.39
C ASN A 135 -1.93 0.56 -2.65
N LEU A 136 -2.02 0.61 -1.32
CA LEU A 136 -1.23 1.54 -0.50
C LEU A 136 0.14 0.96 -0.10
N HIS A 137 0.18 -0.29 0.36
CA HIS A 137 1.42 -0.88 0.88
C HIS A 137 2.12 -1.74 -0.16
N GLY A 138 1.41 -2.68 -0.79
CA GLY A 138 1.98 -3.70 -1.66
C GLY A 138 2.72 -3.13 -2.88
N TYR A 139 2.00 -2.55 -3.85
CA TYR A 139 2.61 -2.04 -5.08
C TYR A 139 3.58 -0.89 -4.84
N PRO A 140 3.26 0.11 -3.98
CA PRO A 140 4.19 1.18 -3.70
C PRO A 140 5.51 0.69 -3.07
N SER A 141 5.45 -0.31 -2.18
CA SER A 141 6.68 -0.95 -1.65
C SER A 141 7.49 -1.63 -2.75
N LEU A 142 6.83 -2.32 -3.69
CA LEU A 142 7.51 -2.95 -4.83
C LEU A 142 8.16 -1.89 -5.75
N VAL A 143 7.46 -0.79 -6.04
CA VAL A 143 8.02 0.34 -6.79
C VAL A 143 9.27 0.87 -6.10
N GLY A 144 9.18 1.17 -4.79
CA GLY A 144 10.31 1.64 -3.99
C GLY A 144 11.49 0.67 -3.99
N ALA A 145 11.20 -0.61 -3.82
CA ALA A 145 12.20 -1.66 -3.82
C ALA A 145 12.92 -1.80 -5.17
N LEU A 146 12.20 -1.75 -6.29
CA LEU A 146 12.80 -1.79 -7.63
C LEU A 146 13.61 -0.52 -7.92
N LEU A 147 13.11 0.65 -7.52
CA LEU A 147 13.86 1.90 -7.64
C LEU A 147 15.14 1.88 -6.79
N SER A 148 15.14 1.21 -5.63
CA SER A 148 16.36 1.05 -4.81
C SER A 148 17.42 0.17 -5.50
N VAL A 149 17.01 -0.82 -6.29
CA VAL A 149 17.95 -1.60 -7.12
C VAL A 149 18.45 -0.75 -8.29
N ALA A 150 17.57 0.04 -8.90
CA ALA A 150 17.92 0.94 -9.98
C ALA A 150 18.88 2.05 -9.53
N SER A 151 18.72 2.62 -8.34
CA SER A 151 19.62 3.67 -7.84
C SER A 151 21.05 3.16 -7.66
N ILE A 152 21.23 1.94 -7.18
CA ILE A 152 22.55 1.28 -7.08
C ILE A 152 23.18 1.11 -8.48
N ALA A 153 22.37 0.75 -9.49
CA ALA A 153 22.86 0.54 -10.85
C ALA A 153 23.18 1.86 -11.57
N LEU A 154 22.53 2.96 -11.20
CA LEU A 154 22.69 4.28 -11.82
C LEU A 154 23.84 5.09 -11.22
N ASP A 155 24.21 4.82 -9.98
CA ASP A 155 25.32 5.49 -9.30
C ASP A 155 26.17 4.48 -8.52
N SER A 156 27.20 3.94 -9.17
CA SER A 156 28.10 2.95 -8.58
C SER A 156 29.04 3.51 -7.52
N GLU A 157 29.11 4.84 -7.38
CA GLU A 157 29.96 5.55 -6.41
C GLU A 157 29.13 6.25 -5.34
N ALA A 158 27.83 5.94 -5.25
CA ALA A 158 26.96 6.59 -4.29
C ALA A 158 27.42 6.35 -2.85
N ASP A 159 27.34 7.39 -2.03
CA ASP A 159 27.82 7.40 -0.64
C ASP A 159 27.12 6.38 0.28
N PHE A 160 25.92 5.93 -0.10
CA PHE A 160 25.13 4.95 0.62
C PHE A 160 25.49 3.49 0.33
N LEU A 161 26.34 3.23 -0.67
CA LEU A 161 26.79 1.87 -0.99
C LEU A 161 27.77 1.38 0.08
N ARG A 162 27.55 0.15 0.58
CA ARG A 162 28.42 -0.49 1.58
C ARG A 162 29.32 -1.57 1.00
N ASP A 163 28.90 -2.13 -0.12
CA ASP A 163 29.61 -3.16 -0.87
C ASP A 163 29.77 -2.71 -2.33
N SER A 164 30.48 -3.51 -3.13
CA SER A 164 30.49 -3.33 -4.59
C SER A 164 29.07 -3.34 -5.16
N MET A 165 28.85 -2.58 -6.23
CA MET A 165 27.57 -2.46 -6.94
C MET A 165 26.88 -3.83 -7.12
N GLY A 166 27.59 -4.83 -7.64
CA GLY A 166 27.04 -6.17 -7.86
C GLY A 166 26.60 -6.88 -6.57
N SER A 167 27.40 -6.80 -5.50
CA SER A 167 27.03 -7.39 -4.20
C SER A 167 25.82 -6.69 -3.58
N GLN A 168 25.81 -5.36 -3.61
CA GLN A 168 24.73 -4.56 -3.04
C GLN A 168 23.40 -4.82 -3.79
N MET A 169 23.42 -4.88 -5.12
CA MET A 169 22.24 -5.23 -5.93
C MET A 169 21.73 -6.64 -5.61
N LEU A 170 22.62 -7.63 -5.53
CA LEU A 170 22.24 -9.01 -5.21
C LEU A 170 21.63 -9.12 -3.80
N ARG A 171 22.16 -8.40 -2.82
CA ARG A 171 21.60 -8.34 -1.47
C ARG A 171 20.23 -7.68 -1.47
N GLN A 172 20.05 -6.60 -2.23
CA GLN A 172 18.78 -5.89 -2.32
C GLN A 172 17.71 -6.76 -2.99
N LEU A 173 18.03 -7.42 -4.11
CA LEU A 173 17.15 -8.39 -4.74
C LEU A 173 16.85 -9.59 -3.83
N GLY A 174 17.86 -10.09 -3.12
CA GLY A 174 17.70 -11.16 -2.15
C GLY A 174 16.75 -10.78 -1.01
N GLY A 175 16.87 -9.55 -0.50
CA GLY A 175 15.98 -9.00 0.53
C GLY A 175 14.53 -8.83 0.05
N ILE A 176 14.34 -8.41 -1.20
CA ILE A 176 13.00 -8.32 -1.81
C ILE A 176 12.36 -9.70 -1.88
N LEU A 177 13.08 -10.68 -2.45
CA LEU A 177 12.58 -12.05 -2.61
C LEU A 177 12.31 -12.72 -1.26
N SER A 178 13.19 -12.55 -0.27
CA SER A 178 12.97 -13.11 1.06
C SER A 178 11.76 -12.50 1.74
N THR A 179 11.53 -11.19 1.57
CA THR A 179 10.35 -10.49 2.12
C THR A 179 9.06 -11.07 1.53
N PHE A 180 9.00 -11.32 0.22
CA PHE A 180 7.83 -11.98 -0.38
C PHE A 180 7.58 -13.37 0.19
N VAL A 181 8.63 -14.18 0.37
CA VAL A 181 8.51 -15.51 0.96
C VAL A 181 7.99 -15.45 2.40
N ILE A 182 8.56 -14.56 3.23
CA ILE A 182 8.20 -14.39 4.65
C ILE A 182 6.81 -13.78 4.83
N ASN A 183 6.29 -13.04 3.85
CA ASN A 183 4.93 -12.51 3.93
C ASN A 183 3.89 -13.51 3.43
N ILE A 184 4.16 -14.19 2.31
CA ILE A 184 3.18 -15.09 1.68
C ILE A 184 3.02 -16.38 2.48
N VAL A 185 4.11 -17.04 2.87
CA VAL A 185 4.05 -18.39 3.47
C VAL A 185 3.41 -18.37 4.86
N PRO A 186 3.87 -17.55 5.82
CA PRO A 186 3.21 -17.40 7.12
C PRO A 186 1.83 -16.76 7.03
N GLY A 187 1.62 -15.80 6.13
CA GLY A 187 0.31 -15.18 5.91
C GLY A 187 -0.74 -16.20 5.47
N TYR A 188 -0.38 -17.06 4.50
CA TYR A 188 -1.23 -18.18 4.08
C TYR A 188 -1.48 -19.18 5.20
N GLY A 189 -0.42 -19.57 5.94
CA GLY A 189 -0.56 -20.46 7.09
C GLY A 189 -1.48 -19.91 8.18
N THR A 190 -1.40 -18.61 8.44
CA THR A 190 -2.27 -17.91 9.39
C THR A 190 -3.72 -17.88 8.90
N GLY A 191 -3.94 -17.64 7.60
CA GLY A 191 -5.26 -17.72 6.98
C GLY A 191 -5.89 -19.11 7.13
N LEU A 192 -5.14 -20.18 6.86
CA LEU A 192 -5.61 -21.55 7.05
C LEU A 192 -5.91 -21.86 8.53
N PHE A 193 -5.03 -21.41 9.44
CA PHE A 193 -5.24 -21.59 10.86
C PHE A 193 -6.56 -20.96 11.32
N ILE A 194 -6.79 -19.68 10.99
CA ILE A 194 -8.03 -18.97 11.34
C ILE A 194 -9.25 -19.64 10.70
N SER A 195 -9.13 -20.12 9.47
CA SER A 195 -10.21 -20.83 8.75
C SER A 195 -10.72 -22.05 9.51
N ALA A 196 -9.81 -22.79 10.14
CA ALA A 196 -10.16 -23.99 10.91
C ALA A 196 -11.02 -23.69 12.14
N PHE A 197 -10.97 -22.46 12.67
CA PHE A 197 -11.71 -22.05 13.87
C PHE A 197 -12.88 -21.11 13.61
N LYS A 198 -13.14 -20.70 12.35
CA LYS A 198 -14.17 -19.67 12.05
C LYS A 198 -15.59 -20.10 12.44
N GLY A 199 -15.85 -21.40 12.59
CA GLY A 199 -17.12 -21.91 13.15
C GLY A 199 -18.37 -21.49 12.38
N GLY A 200 -18.26 -21.22 11.07
CA GLY A 200 -19.38 -20.74 10.25
C GLY A 200 -19.63 -19.21 10.31
N ALA A 201 -18.76 -18.44 10.96
CA ALA A 201 -18.84 -16.98 10.94
C ALA A 201 -18.83 -16.44 9.50
N THR A 202 -19.80 -15.58 9.21
CA THR A 202 -19.94 -14.86 7.94
C THR A 202 -19.26 -13.50 8.06
N LEU A 203 -18.59 -13.07 6.99
CA LEU A 203 -18.00 -11.74 6.93
C LEU A 203 -19.13 -10.70 7.03
N THR A 204 -18.99 -9.75 7.94
CA THR A 204 -19.95 -8.66 8.14
C THR A 204 -19.21 -7.41 8.60
N PHE A 205 -19.62 -6.25 8.08
CA PHE A 205 -19.05 -4.95 8.42
C PHE A 205 -19.95 -4.19 9.40
N LYS A 206 -20.66 -4.92 10.28
CA LYS A 206 -21.61 -4.36 11.23
C LYS A 206 -21.06 -4.43 12.66
N ASP A 207 -20.90 -3.27 13.28
CA ASP A 207 -20.44 -3.17 14.67
C ASP A 207 -21.38 -3.87 15.66
N SER A 208 -22.69 -3.94 15.36
CA SER A 208 -23.71 -4.52 16.25
C SER A 208 -23.54 -6.02 16.53
N VAL A 209 -22.69 -6.70 15.76
CA VAL A 209 -22.31 -8.09 15.99
C VAL A 209 -21.42 -8.25 17.22
N TRP A 210 -20.63 -7.21 17.53
CA TRP A 210 -19.60 -7.26 18.57
C TRP A 210 -19.83 -6.24 19.69
N TRP A 211 -20.56 -5.17 19.40
CA TRP A 211 -20.74 -4.03 20.30
C TRP A 211 -22.21 -3.81 20.64
N HIS A 212 -22.47 -3.43 21.89
CA HIS A 212 -23.76 -2.88 22.29
C HIS A 212 -23.85 -1.44 21.79
N LEU A 213 -24.85 -1.17 20.97
CA LEU A 213 -25.06 0.13 20.35
C LEU A 213 -26.34 0.73 20.92
N ASP A 214 -26.20 1.85 21.62
CA ASP A 214 -27.30 2.53 22.32
C ASP A 214 -27.86 3.72 21.53
N TYR A 215 -27.52 3.82 20.24
CA TYR A 215 -27.94 4.91 19.35
C TYR A 215 -29.13 4.55 18.47
#